data_AF-A0A1I0WQW3-F1
#
_entry.id   AF-A0A1I0WQW3-F1
#
_cell.length_a   1.000
_cell.length_b   1.000
_cell.length_c   1.000
_cell.angle_alpha   90.00
_cell.angle_beta   90.00
_cell.angle_gamma   90.00
#
_symmetry.space_group_name_H-M   'P 1'
#
loop_
_entity.id
_entity.type
_entity.pdbx_description
1 polymer ?
#
loop_
_entity_poly.entity_id
_entity_poly.type
_entity_poly.pdbx_seq_one_letter_code
_entity_poly.pdbx_strand_id
1 'polypeptide(L)' 'MNMVRNNIEIDVKVKCIEQGTTQAAVAEQIDTTKSYVNRVIKKPNGVVNNTFVQMMEALGYDIELHYVKRDGTE' A
#
# COMPACT_ATOMS: atom_id res chain seq x y z
N MET A 1 -14.34 5.12 12.94
CA MET A 1 -13.07 5.82 12.64
C MET A 1 -12.24 4.89 11.78
N ASN A 2 -11.52 5.40 10.78
CA ASN A 2 -10.63 4.56 9.97
C ASN A 2 -9.35 4.28 10.78
N MET A 3 -9.20 3.05 11.26
CA MET A 3 -8.07 2.62 12.09
C MET A 3 -6.74 2.64 11.32
N VAL A 4 -6.78 2.46 10.00
CA VAL A 4 -5.65 2.74 9.12
C VAL A 4 -5.76 4.20 8.67
N ARG A 5 -4.79 5.02 9.05
CA ARG A 5 -4.76 6.47 8.76
C ARG A 5 -4.33 6.77 7.31
N ASN A 6 -3.63 5.85 6.66
CA ASN A 6 -3.15 6.01 5.29
C ASN A 6 -4.26 5.86 4.24
N ASN A 7 -4.16 6.67 3.18
CA ASN A 7 -4.88 6.42 1.94
C ASN A 7 -3.97 5.65 0.97
N ILE A 8 -3.95 4.32 1.11
CA ILE A 8 -3.06 3.44 0.34
C ILE A 8 -3.17 3.65 -1.17
N GLU A 9 -4.37 3.93 -1.66
CA GLU A 9 -4.58 4.20 -3.09
C GLU A 9 -3.82 5.44 -3.55
N ILE A 10 -3.91 6.54 -2.79
CA ILE A 10 -3.19 7.77 -3.08
C ILE A 10 -1.69 7.56 -2.90
N ASP A 11 -1.28 6.91 -1.81
CA ASP A 11 0.13 6.68 -1.50
C ASP A 11 0.84 5.93 -2.65
N VAL A 12 0.26 4.83 -3.16
CA VAL A 12 0.83 4.08 -4.29
C VAL A 12 0.87 4.91 -5.57
N LYS A 13 -0.17 5.73 -5.84
CA LYS A 13 -0.20 6.62 -7.01
C LYS A 13 0.90 7.68 -6.93
N VAL A 14 1.08 8.32 -5.78
CA VAL A 14 2.12 9.31 -5.54
C VAL A 14 3.50 8.69 -5.73
N LYS A 15 3.75 7.48 -5.19
CA LYS A 15 5.03 6.79 -5.37
C LYS A 15 5.32 6.43 -6.82
N CYS A 16 4.31 6.06 -7.62
CA CYS A 16 4.49 5.84 -9.05
C CYS A 16 4.95 7.13 -9.76
N ILE A 17 4.33 8.27 -9.43
CA ILE A 17 4.68 9.58 -10.00
C ILE A 17 6.10 9.98 -9.59
N GLU A 18 6.46 9.85 -8.31
CA GLU A 18 7.80 10.17 -7.79
C GLU A 18 8.91 9.35 -8.47
N GLN A 19 8.63 8.11 -8.87
CA GLN A 19 9.58 7.23 -9.57
C GLN A 19 9.48 7.30 -11.10
N GLY A 20 8.63 8.18 -11.66
CA GLY A 20 8.43 8.27 -13.11
C GLY A 20 7.92 6.98 -13.76
N THR A 21 7.19 6.16 -13.00
CA THR A 21 6.67 4.85 -13.45
C THR A 21 5.14 4.82 -13.44
N THR A 22 4.57 3.69 -13.85
CA THR A 22 3.11 3.47 -13.84
C THR A 22 2.77 2.23 -13.02
N GLN A 23 1.55 2.16 -12.49
CA GLN A 23 1.06 0.94 -11.82
C GLN A 23 1.09 -0.28 -12.74
N ALA A 24 0.94 -0.06 -14.04
CA ALA A 24 1.08 -1.07 -15.08
C ALA A 24 2.50 -1.66 -15.12
N ALA A 25 3.51 -0.79 -15.21
CA ALA A 25 4.90 -1.20 -15.21
C ALA A 25 5.31 -1.87 -13.88
N VAL A 26 4.80 -1.37 -12.74
CA VAL A 26 5.02 -2.02 -11.44
C VAL A 26 4.39 -3.41 -11.41
N ALA A 27 3.18 -3.60 -11.95
CA ALA A 27 2.54 -4.91 -12.02
C ALA A 27 3.37 -5.90 -12.86
N GLU A 28 3.90 -5.46 -14.00
CA GLU A 28 4.78 -6.24 -14.86
C GLU A 28 6.10 -6.61 -14.15
N GLN A 29 6.71 -5.68 -13.42
CA GLN A 29 7.96 -5.90 -12.68
C GLN A 29 7.83 -6.94 -11.56
N ILE A 30 6.66 -7.07 -10.94
CA ILE A 30 6.41 -8.04 -9.85
C ILE A 30 5.68 -9.30 -10.35
N ASP A 31 5.70 -9.55 -11.66
CA ASP A 31 5.07 -10.70 -12.33
C ASP A 31 3.59 -10.89 -11.92
N THR A 32 2.81 -9.81 -12.00
CA THR A 32 1.38 -9.83 -11.69
C THR A 32 0.56 -9.05 -12.71
N THR A 33 -0.76 -9.08 -12.54
CA THR A 33 -1.68 -8.37 -13.45
C THR A 33 -2.02 -6.98 -12.93
N LYS A 34 -2.26 -6.05 -13.86
CA LYS A 34 -2.78 -4.70 -13.54
C LYS A 34 -4.10 -4.76 -12.75
N SER A 35 -4.95 -5.73 -13.07
CA SER A 35 -6.22 -5.99 -12.36
C SER A 35 -5.99 -6.39 -10.91
N TYR A 36 -4.97 -7.22 -10.64
CA TYR A 36 -4.61 -7.62 -9.29
C TYR A 36 -4.06 -6.44 -8.48
N VAL A 37 -3.13 -5.65 -9.03
CA VAL A 37 -2.64 -4.42 -8.37
C VAL A 37 -3.79 -3.47 -8.06
N ASN A 38 -4.68 -3.23 -9.03
CA ASN A 38 -5.85 -2.37 -8.84
C ASN A 38 -6.79 -2.88 -7.73
N ARG A 39 -6.95 -4.20 -7.61
CA ARG A 39 -7.74 -4.82 -6.54
C ARG A 39 -7.11 -4.62 -5.17
N VAL A 40 -5.78 -4.73 -5.07
CA VAL A 40 -5.04 -4.54 -3.82
C VAL A 40 -5.14 -3.08 -3.35
N ILE A 41 -4.85 -2.11 -4.22
CA ILE A 41 -4.86 -0.68 -3.85
C ILE A 41 -6.27 -0.16 -3.50
N LYS A 42 -7.31 -0.69 -4.14
CA LYS A 42 -8.71 -0.28 -3.89
C LYS A 42 -9.36 -0.98 -2.71
N LYS A 43 -8.71 -1.99 -2.13
CA LYS A 43 -9.21 -2.73 -0.96
C LYS A 43 -8.26 -2.52 0.22
N PRO A 44 -8.51 -1.49 1.07
CA PRO A 44 -7.66 -1.19 2.23
C PRO A 44 -7.45 -2.40 3.14
N ASN A 45 -8.52 -3.17 3.40
CA ASN A 45 -8.50 -4.40 4.23
C ASN A 45 -7.69 -5.56 3.61
N GLY A 46 -7.27 -5.43 2.35
CA GLY A 46 -6.43 -6.41 1.66
C GLY A 46 -4.93 -6.12 1.77
N VAL A 47 -4.55 -4.87 2.12
CA VAL A 47 -3.15 -4.45 2.22
C VAL A 47 -2.64 -4.67 3.64
N VAL A 48 -3.41 -4.19 4.63
CA VAL A 48 -3.21 -4.55 6.03
C VAL A 48 -4.24 -5.60 6.38
N ASN A 49 -3.77 -6.74 6.88
CA ASN A 49 -4.64 -7.87 7.22
C ASN A 49 -5.69 -7.44 8.26
N ASN A 50 -6.95 -7.83 8.06
CA ASN A 50 -8.05 -7.46 8.95
C ASN A 50 -7.85 -7.91 10.41
N THR A 51 -7.31 -9.10 10.64
CA THR A 51 -7.00 -9.58 11.99
C THR A 51 -5.96 -8.69 12.66
N PHE A 52 -4.95 -8.24 11.92
CA PHE A 52 -3.96 -7.31 12.47
C PHE A 52 -4.58 -5.95 12.82
N VAL A 53 -5.46 -5.40 11.97
CA VAL A 53 -6.19 -4.17 12.28
C VAL A 53 -7.02 -4.31 13.56
N GLN A 54 -7.75 -5.41 13.70
CA GLN A 54 -8.55 -5.70 14.89
C GLN A 54 -7.69 -5.83 16.16
N MET A 55 -6.49 -6.41 16.05
CA MET A 55 -5.55 -6.48 17.17
C MET A 55 -5.09 -5.10 17.61
N MET A 56 -4.71 -4.22 16.69
CA MET A 56 -4.27 -2.85 17.01
C MET A 56 -5.41 -2.02 17.60
N GLU A 57 -6.62 -2.17 17.06
CA GLU A 57 -7.82 -1.54 17.58
C GLU A 57 -8.11 -1.97 19.02
N ALA A 58 -8.05 -3.28 19.32
CA ALA A 58 -8.24 -3.80 20.67
C ALA A 58 -7.18 -3.29 21.67
N LEU A 59 -5.98 -2.97 21.19
CA LEU A 59 -4.91 -2.37 21.99
C LEU A 59 -5.00 -0.84 22.08
N GLY A 60 -5.95 -0.20 21.38
CA GLY A 60 -6.16 1.26 21.40
C GLY A 60 -5.23 2.06 20.49
N TYR A 61 -4.72 1.45 19.42
CA TYR A 61 -3.79 2.10 18.48
C TYR A 61 -4.38 2.25 17.08
N ASP A 62 -4.05 3.38 16.46
CA ASP A 62 -4.20 3.58 15.01
C ASP A 62 -2.94 3.06 14.26
N ILE A 63 -3.09 2.81 12.96
CA ILE A 63 -2.03 2.31 12.08
C ILE A 63 -1.63 3.41 11.09
N GLU A 64 -0.34 3.73 11.09
CA GLU A 64 0.33 4.59 10.11
C GLU A 64 1.42 3.80 9.38
N LEU A 65 1.49 3.94 8.06
CA LEU A 65 2.51 3.35 7.19
C LEU A 65 3.40 4.47 6.64
N HIS A 66 4.71 4.32 6.85
CA HIS A 66 5.72 5.20 6.30
C HIS A 66 6.58 4.46 5.28
N TYR A 67 6.68 5.01 4.07
CA TYR A 67 7.47 4.42 2.99
C TYR A 67 8.85 5.07 2.94
N VAL A 68 9.88 4.31 3.28
CA VAL A 68 11.28 4.75 3.20
C VAL A 68 11.88 4.25 1.89
N LYS A 69 12.57 5.13 1.14
CA LYS A 69 13.27 4.74 -0.08
C LYS A 69 14.38 3.75 0.29
N ARG A 70 14.53 2.67 -0.49
CA ARG A 70 15.63 1.73 -0.28
C ARG A 70 16.95 2.41 -0.66
N ASP A 71 17.90 2.49 0.27
CA ASP A 71 19.25 2.94 -0.01
C ASP A 71 20.05 1.81 -0.68
N GLY A 72 20.65 2.08 -1.84
CA GLY A 72 21.57 1.16 -2.54
C GLY A 72 20.90 0.17 -3.50
N THR A 73 20.78 0.58 -4.76
CA THR A 73 20.96 -0.28 -5.94
C THR A 73 21.64 0.57 -7.01
N GLU A 74 22.96 0.68 -6.88
CA GLU A 74 23.85 0.78 -8.06
C GLU A 74 24.06 -0.63 -8.61
#